data_AF-A0A1V5KG24-F1
#
_entry.id   AF-A0A1V5KG24-F1
#
_cell.length_a   1.000
_cell.length_b   1.000
_cell.length_c   1.000
_cell.angle_alpha   90.00
_cell.angle_beta   90.00
_cell.angle_gamma   90.00
#
_symmetry.space_group_name_H-M   'P 1'
#
loop_
_entity.id
_entity.type
_entity.pdbx_description
1 polymer ?
#
loop_
_entity_poly.entity_id
_entity_poly.type
_entity_poly.pdbx_seq_one_letter_code
_entity_poly.pdbx_strand_id
1 'polypeptide(L)'
;MRLLERTLVRVGIVPRRTVRDSLGAVREAFDLSDAIPARGSLAPVANTLSYAANSLGAEPYGMRAERARKLLLPKCAPIVEGDGVLFPGDREVRWVCAAIDRWSRHIEARLVRRV
;
A
#
# COMPACT_ATOMS: atom_id res chain seq x y z
N MET A 1 -8.95 -23.09 -12.85
CA MET A 1 -8.82 -21.62 -12.73
C MET A 1 -8.39 -21.29 -11.30
N ARG A 2 -7.16 -20.79 -11.07
CA ARG A 2 -6.58 -20.66 -9.71
C ARG A 2 -6.96 -19.31 -9.12
N LEU A 3 -7.41 -19.27 -7.85
CA LEU A 3 -7.94 -18.07 -7.17
C LEU A 3 -7.02 -16.83 -7.25
N LEU A 4 -5.69 -17.05 -7.27
CA LEU A 4 -4.66 -16.02 -7.34
C LEU A 4 -4.59 -15.28 -8.68
N GLU A 5 -5.09 -15.87 -9.77
CA GLU A 5 -5.09 -15.21 -11.08
C GLU A 5 -6.10 -14.07 -11.15
N ARG A 6 -7.19 -14.16 -10.37
CA ARG A 6 -8.23 -13.12 -10.28
C ARG A 6 -7.81 -11.93 -9.43
N THR A 7 -6.79 -12.07 -8.59
CA THR A 7 -6.31 -11.03 -7.68
C THR A 7 -5.05 -10.33 -8.18
N LEU A 8 -4.48 -10.79 -9.31
CA LEU A 8 -3.34 -10.15 -9.95
C LEU A 8 -3.69 -8.73 -10.40
N VAL A 9 -2.85 -7.78 -9.99
CA VAL A 9 -2.99 -6.36 -10.29
C VAL A 9 -1.64 -5.79 -10.72
N ARG A 10 -1.68 -4.85 -11.68
CA ARG A 10 -0.53 -4.02 -12.03
C ARG A 10 -0.67 -2.72 -11.25
N VAL A 11 0.37 -2.33 -10.52
CA VAL A 11 0.39 -1.11 -9.72
C VAL A 11 1.62 -0.29 -10.07
N GLY A 12 1.57 1.02 -9.82
CA GLY A 12 2.76 1.87 -9.78
C GLY A 12 3.18 2.09 -8.33
N ILE A 13 4.42 1.78 -7.98
CA ILE A 13 5.02 2.17 -6.69
C ILE A 13 5.57 3.58 -6.88
N VAL A 14 5.09 4.53 -6.10
CA VAL A 14 5.47 5.95 -6.22
C VAL A 14 6.32 6.31 -5.01
N PRO A 15 7.65 6.48 -5.15
CA PRO A 15 8.51 6.79 -4.02
C PRO A 15 8.08 8.05 -3.29
N ARG A 16 8.07 8.00 -1.96
CA ARG A 16 7.77 9.20 -1.15
C ARG A 16 8.85 10.26 -1.35
N ARG A 17 8.43 11.49 -1.62
CA ARG A 17 9.30 12.67 -1.57
C ARG A 17 8.84 13.63 -0.47
N THR A 18 9.78 14.39 0.07
CA THR A 18 9.48 15.51 0.95
C THR A 18 9.69 16.79 0.17
N VAL A 19 8.66 17.64 0.17
CA VAL A 19 8.71 18.97 -0.45
C VAL A 19 8.52 20.00 0.64
N ARG A 20 9.37 21.02 0.62
CA ARG A 20 9.27 22.16 1.53
C ARG A 20 8.45 23.24 0.86
N ASP A 21 7.40 23.71 1.53
CA ASP A 21 6.64 24.85 1.03
C ASP A 21 7.37 26.18 1.25
N SER A 22 6.82 27.26 0.69
CA SER A 22 7.39 28.62 0.80
C SER A 22 7.40 29.18 2.22
N LEU A 23 6.65 28.57 3.15
CA LEU A 23 6.58 28.91 4.57
C LEU A 23 7.50 28.02 5.41
N GLY A 24 8.25 27.11 4.78
CA GLY A 24 9.21 26.23 5.41
C GLY A 24 8.63 24.93 5.96
N ALA A 25 7.33 24.67 5.81
CA ALA A 25 6.71 23.42 6.25
C ALA A 25 7.05 22.27 5.30
N VAL A 26 7.35 21.11 5.88
CA VAL A 26 7.69 19.89 5.13
C VAL A 26 6.42 19.10 4.90
N ARG A 27 6.10 18.81 3.64
CA ARG A 27 4.95 18.01 3.23
C ARG A 27 5.40 16.80 2.45
N GLU A 28 4.66 15.71 2.61
CA GLU A 28 4.84 14.52 1.79
C GLU A 28 4.20 14.75 0.41
N ALA A 29 4.99 14.51 -0.63
CA ALA A 29 4.61 14.62 -2.02
C ALA A 29 4.91 13.31 -2.75
N PHE A 30 4.11 13.06 -3.79
CA PHE A 30 4.26 11.90 -4.67
C PHE A 30 4.28 12.41 -6.10
N ASP A 31 5.38 12.18 -6.79
CA ASP A 31 5.53 12.51 -8.21
C ASP A 31 5.19 11.27 -9.03
N LEU A 32 4.08 11.33 -9.77
CA LEU A 32 3.59 10.19 -10.55
C LEU A 32 4.52 9.84 -11.72
N SER A 33 5.40 10.76 -12.14
CA SER A 33 6.38 10.49 -13.19
C SER A 33 7.47 9.50 -12.74
N ASP A 34 7.71 9.38 -11.44
CA ASP A 34 8.65 8.43 -10.83
C ASP A 34 7.99 7.07 -10.51
N ALA A 35 6.77 6.82 -10.99
CA ALA A 35 6.06 5.58 -10.69
C ALA A 35 6.80 4.35 -11.27
N ILE A 36 7.23 3.46 -10.39
CA ILE A 36 7.89 2.20 -10.74
C ILE A 36 6.81 1.14 -10.96
N PRO A 37 6.68 0.57 -12.18
CA PRO A 37 5.68 -0.44 -12.45
C PRO A 37 6.00 -1.74 -11.70
N ALA A 38 5.00 -2.27 -11.01
CA ALA A 38 5.07 -3.56 -10.32
C ALA A 38 3.82 -4.40 -10.58
N ARG A 39 3.98 -5.72 -10.50
CA ARG A 39 2.86 -6.66 -10.58
C ARG A 39 2.76 -7.39 -9.25
N GLY A 40 1.58 -7.36 -8.66
CA GLY A 40 1.31 -8.02 -7.39
C GLY A 40 -0.05 -8.68 -7.38
N SER A 41 -0.44 -9.18 -6.21
CA SER A 41 -1.76 -9.73 -5.96
C SER A 41 -2.39 -9.06 -4.75
N LEU A 42 -3.68 -8.72 -4.82
CA LEU A 42 -4.42 -8.26 -3.66
C LEU A 42 -4.81 -9.44 -2.77
N ALA A 43 -4.49 -9.34 -1.49
CA ALA A 43 -4.93 -10.28 -0.48
C ALA A 43 -6.04 -9.65 0.38
N PRO A 44 -7.07 -10.41 0.77
CA PRO A 44 -8.08 -9.92 1.72
C PRO A 44 -7.41 -9.63 3.07
N VAL A 45 -7.67 -8.44 3.62
CA VAL A 45 -7.15 -8.04 4.95
C VAL A 45 -7.75 -8.91 6.07
N ALA A 46 -8.93 -9.49 5.84
CA ALA A 46 -9.75 -10.17 6.84
C ALA A 46 -9.33 -11.60 7.23
N ASN A 47 -8.27 -12.18 6.65
CA ASN A 47 -7.96 -13.60 6.85
C ASN A 47 -6.84 -13.90 7.86
N THR A 48 -6.56 -12.96 8.76
CA THR A 48 -5.67 -13.22 9.91
C THR A 48 -6.49 -13.02 11.17
N LEU A 49 -6.61 -14.10 11.96
CA LEU A 49 -7.40 -14.23 13.19
C LEU A 49 -7.09 -13.20 14.29
N SER A 50 -6.21 -12.22 14.03
CA SER A 50 -5.79 -11.19 14.97
C SER A 50 -5.94 -9.79 14.37
N TYR A 51 -6.85 -9.00 14.92
CA TYR A 51 -7.02 -7.58 14.63
C TYR A 51 -5.73 -6.79 14.89
N ALA A 52 -4.99 -7.14 15.94
CA ALA A 52 -3.72 -6.52 16.29
C ALA A 52 -2.62 -6.78 15.24
N ALA A 53 -2.57 -7.99 14.68
CA ALA A 53 -1.60 -8.34 13.63
C ALA A 53 -1.80 -7.53 12.33
N ASN A 54 -3.00 -7.01 12.09
CA ASN A 54 -3.32 -6.15 10.95
C ASN A 54 -3.25 -4.66 11.27
N SER A 55 -2.79 -4.27 12.47
CA SER A 55 -2.85 -2.89 12.96
C SER A 55 -4.28 -2.31 12.91
N LEU A 56 -5.29 -3.18 13.01
CA LEU A 56 -6.69 -2.81 13.13
C LEU A 56 -6.99 -2.63 14.62
N GLY A 57 -6.40 -1.62 15.26
CA GLY A 57 -6.66 -1.29 16.67
C GLY A 57 -8.06 -0.73 16.85
N ALA A 58 -8.86 -1.33 17.73
CA ALA A 58 -10.25 -0.92 17.96
C ALA A 58 -10.36 0.57 18.36
N GLU A 59 -10.70 1.42 17.39
CA GLU A 59 -11.29 2.72 17.68
C GLU A 59 -12.71 2.49 18.24
N PRO A 60 -13.18 3.28 19.22
CA PRO A 60 -14.46 3.10 19.90
C PRO A 60 -15.69 3.17 18.98
N TYR A 61 -15.50 3.53 17.71
CA TYR A 61 -16.54 3.59 16.68
C TYR A 61 -16.10 2.83 15.43
N GLY A 62 -16.33 1.51 15.41
CA GLY A 62 -16.47 0.68 14.21
C GLY A 62 -15.48 0.95 13.07
N MET A 63 -14.30 0.34 13.14
CA MET A 63 -13.31 0.45 12.06
C MET A 63 -13.87 -0.07 10.73
N ARG A 64 -14.02 0.82 9.74
CA ARG A 64 -14.41 0.45 8.37
C ARG A 64 -13.25 -0.28 7.71
N ALA A 65 -13.45 -1.56 7.37
CA ALA A 65 -12.56 -2.36 6.52
C ALA A 65 -12.25 -1.73 5.14
N GLU A 66 -12.90 -0.61 4.78
CA GLU A 66 -12.71 0.14 3.53
C GLU A 66 -11.35 0.87 3.40
N ARG A 67 -10.55 0.99 4.48
CA ARG A 67 -9.36 1.85 4.50
C ARG A 67 -8.01 1.12 4.49
N ALA A 68 -7.98 -0.21 4.49
CA ALA A 68 -6.75 -0.99 4.46
C ALA A 68 -6.78 -2.07 3.36
N ARG A 69 -5.62 -2.34 2.74
CA ARG A 69 -5.42 -3.40 1.75
C ARG A 69 -4.10 -4.11 1.99
N LYS A 70 -3.99 -5.37 1.59
CA LYS A 70 -2.73 -6.12 1.55
C LYS A 70 -2.35 -6.35 0.09
N LEU A 71 -1.13 -5.97 -0.26
CA LEU A 71 -0.57 -6.15 -1.59
C LEU A 71 0.64 -7.09 -1.49
N LEU A 72 0.52 -8.25 -2.14
CA LEU A 72 1.59 -9.22 -2.24
C LEU A 72 2.42 -8.91 -3.48
N LEU A 73 3.71 -8.67 -3.30
CA LEU A 73 4.65 -8.31 -4.35
C LEU A 73 5.80 -9.32 -4.43
N PRO A 74 6.45 -9.45 -5.59
CA PRO A 74 7.70 -10.19 -5.72
C PRO A 74 8.72 -9.71 -4.69
N LYS A 75 9.58 -10.61 -4.20
CA LYS A 75 10.59 -10.28 -3.17
C LYS A 75 11.56 -9.15 -3.57
N CYS A 76 11.75 -8.92 -4.86
CA CYS A 76 12.59 -7.85 -5.40
C CYS A 76 11.84 -6.53 -5.67
N ALA A 77 10.55 -6.43 -5.34
CA ALA A 77 9.80 -5.21 -5.58
C ALA A 77 10.40 -4.04 -4.76
N PRO A 78 10.67 -2.89 -5.40
CA PRO A 78 11.31 -1.74 -4.76
C PRO A 78 10.28 -0.90 -4.00
N ILE A 79 9.58 -1.51 -3.04
CA ILE A 79 8.62 -0.84 -2.17
C ILE A 79 9.21 -0.67 -0.78
N VAL A 80 9.08 0.51 -0.20
CA VAL A 80 9.41 0.81 1.19
C VAL A 80 8.22 1.41 1.93
N GLU A 81 8.32 1.49 3.27
CA GLU A 81 7.30 2.16 4.09
C GLU A 81 7.26 3.66 3.76
N GLY A 82 6.05 4.20 3.65
CA GLY A 82 5.78 5.57 3.22
C GLY A 82 5.58 5.72 1.70
N ASP A 83 5.94 4.74 0.88
CA ASP A 83 5.73 4.82 -0.57
C ASP A 83 4.25 4.83 -0.94
N GLY A 84 3.93 5.59 -1.98
CA GLY A 84 2.62 5.59 -2.60
C GLY A 84 2.41 4.34 -3.45
N VAL A 85 1.15 3.91 -3.56
CA VAL A 85 0.73 2.86 -4.50
C VAL A 85 -0.40 3.39 -5.37
N LEU A 86 -0.16 3.39 -6.67
CA LEU A 86 -1.11 3.79 -7.70
C LEU A 86 -1.77 2.54 -8.30
N PHE A 87 -3.09 2.42 -8.15
CA PHE A 87 -3.83 1.34 -8.79
C PHE A 87 -4.26 1.72 -10.21
N PRO A 88 -4.62 0.74 -11.07
CA PRO A 88 -5.13 1.02 -12.39
C PRO A 88 -6.35 1.96 -12.33
N GLY A 89 -6.28 3.07 -13.05
CA GLY A 89 -7.36 4.08 -13.11
C GLY A 89 -7.26 5.19 -12.05
N ASP A 90 -6.35 5.09 -11.08
CA ASP A 90 -6.09 6.18 -10.15
C ASP A 90 -5.36 7.33 -10.86
N ARG A 91 -5.77 8.57 -10.56
CA ARG A 91 -5.12 9.80 -11.05
C ARG A 91 -4.15 10.41 -10.03
N GLU A 92 -4.14 9.88 -8.81
CA GLU A 92 -3.37 10.37 -7.67
C GLU A 92 -3.07 9.21 -6.71
N VAL A 93 -2.04 9.39 -5.88
CA VAL A 93 -1.72 8.40 -4.84
C VAL A 93 -2.77 8.45 -3.72
N ARG A 94 -3.62 7.42 -3.68
CA ARG A 94 -4.64 7.24 -2.63
C ARG A 94 -4.26 6.22 -1.58
N TRP A 95 -3.25 5.40 -1.86
CA TRP A 95 -2.81 4.32 -0.98
C TRP A 95 -1.34 4.52 -0.65
N VAL A 96 -0.99 4.34 0.62
CA VAL A 96 0.37 4.47 1.11
C VAL A 96 0.76 3.17 1.82
N CYS A 97 1.98 2.71 1.57
CA CYS A 97 2.57 1.58 2.24
C CYS A 97 2.85 1.94 3.70
N ALA A 98 2.07 1.38 4.63
CA ALA A 98 2.22 1.61 6.06
C ALA A 98 3.21 0.65 6.72
N ALA A 99 3.31 -0.58 6.22
CA ALA A 99 4.19 -1.61 6.78
C ALA A 99 4.56 -2.64 5.73
N ILE A 100 5.74 -3.27 5.91
CA ILE A 100 6.25 -4.30 5.01
C ILE A 100 6.66 -5.55 5.79
N ASP A 101 6.00 -6.67 5.47
CA ASP A 101 6.37 -8.00 5.96
C ASP A 101 7.10 -8.76 4.86
N ARG A 102 8.34 -9.20 5.12
CA ARG A 102 9.15 -9.95 4.16
C ARG A 102 9.04 -11.45 4.41
N TRP A 103 8.54 -12.15 3.40
CA TRP A 103 8.44 -13.61 3.40
C TRP A 103 9.50 -14.25 2.51
N SER A 104 9.67 -15.56 2.62
CA SER A 104 10.69 -16.32 1.87
C SER A 104 10.58 -16.12 0.35
N ARG A 105 9.36 -15.95 -0.19
CA ARG A 105 9.08 -15.86 -1.64
C ARG A 105 8.47 -14.54 -2.11
N HIS A 106 7.99 -13.69 -1.20
CA HIS A 106 7.25 -12.47 -1.55
C HIS A 106 7.37 -11.44 -0.43
N ILE A 107 6.92 -10.23 -0.73
CA ILE A 107 6.72 -9.16 0.24
C ILE A 107 5.22 -8.94 0.40
N GLU A 108 4.75 -8.79 1.63
CA GLU A 108 3.40 -8.29 1.93
C GLU A 108 3.51 -6.82 2.33
N ALA A 109 3.00 -5.95 1.47
CA ALA A 109 2.88 -4.52 1.75
C ALA A 109 1.47 -4.24 2.28
N ARG A 110 1.39 -3.68 3.49
CA ARG A 110 0.15 -3.19 4.08
C ARG A 110 -0.10 -1.78 3.59
N LEU A 111 -1.21 -1.57 2.92
CA LEU A 111 -1.59 -0.29 2.33
C LEU A 111 -2.72 0.33 3.13
N VAL A 112 -2.60 1.62 3.44
CA VAL A 112 -3.66 2.41 4.06
C VAL A 112 -4.10 3.52 3.11
N ARG A 113 -5.39 3.86 3.15
CA ARG A 113 -5.92 4.93 2.33
C ARG A 113 -5.57 6.29 2.92
N ARG A 114 -4.98 7.17 2.12
CA ARG A 114 -4.76 8.58 2.46
C ARG A 114 -6.13 9.29 2.57
N VAL A 115 -6.34 10.04 3.65
CA VAL A 115 -7.53 10.87 3.90
C VAL A 115 -7.29 12.26 3.34
#